data_AF-A0A3B8WLG9-F1
#
_entry.id   AF-A0A3B8WLG9-F1
#
_cell.length_a   1.000
_cell.length_b   1.000
_cell.length_c   1.000
_cell.angle_alpha   90.00
_cell.angle_beta   90.00
_cell.angle_gamma   90.00
#
_symmetry.space_group_name_H-M   'P 1'
#
loop_
_entity.id
_entity.type
_entity.pdbx_description
1 polymer ?
#
loop_
_entity_poly.entity_id
_entity_poly.type
_entity_poly.pdbx_seq_one_letter_code
_entity_poly.pdbx_strand_id
1 'polypeptide(L)' 'ELCTEAEKGERCRRCYRLRMERAWQYACRNNFDWFTTTLSISPHKDSQKINAIGLELDKEFAEKVSQGNILSRTKFLP' A
#
# COMPACT_ATOMS: atom_id res chain seq x y z
N GLU A 1 -7.32 12.32 17.89
CA GLU A 1 -6.72 13.59 17.40
C GLU A 1 -6.91 13.81 15.90
N LEU A 2 -6.79 12.80 15.02
CA LEU A 2 -6.87 12.99 13.55
C LEU A 2 -8.31 13.01 12.94
N CYS A 3 -9.39 12.82 13.72
CA CYS A 3 -10.72 12.60 13.14
C CYS A 3 -11.34 13.84 12.46
N THR A 4 -10.88 15.04 12.83
CA THR A 4 -11.37 16.32 12.30
C THR A 4 -10.60 16.80 11.06
N GLU A 5 -9.58 16.06 10.62
CA GLU A 5 -8.76 16.43 9.48
C GLU A 5 -9.50 16.21 8.14
N ALA A 6 -9.41 17.21 7.26
CA ALA A 6 -9.97 17.18 5.92
C ALA A 6 -9.44 16.00 5.09
N GLU A 7 -10.20 15.56 4.09
CA GLU A 7 -9.73 14.55 3.15
C GLU A 7 -8.43 15.00 2.45
N LYS A 8 -7.57 14.05 2.09
CA LYS A 8 -6.19 14.24 1.59
C LYS A 8 -5.15 14.66 2.64
N GLY A 9 -5.55 14.80 3.91
CA GLY A 9 -4.64 15.00 5.03
C GLY A 9 -3.86 13.75 5.45
N GLU A 10 -3.13 13.86 6.55
CA GLU A 10 -2.28 12.81 7.12
C GLU A 10 -3.08 11.57 7.54
N ARG A 11 -4.32 11.76 8.02
CA ARG A 11 -5.27 10.66 8.30
C ARG A 11 -5.45 9.76 7.08
N CYS A 12 -5.68 10.35 5.91
CA CYS A 12 -5.89 9.61 4.68
C CYS A 12 -4.62 8.84 4.30
N ARG A 13 -3.45 9.50 4.39
CA ARG A 13 -2.15 8.87 4.10
C ARG A 13 -1.90 7.63 4.95
N ARG A 14 -2.11 7.73 6.28
CA ARG A 14 -1.96 6.60 7.21
C ARG A 14 -2.96 5.48 6.94
N CYS A 15 -4.20 5.84 6.64
CA CYS A 15 -5.25 4.88 6.30
C CYS A 15 -4.92 4.09 5.02
N TYR A 16 -4.44 4.76 3.98
CA TYR A 16 -4.04 4.12 2.73
C TYR A 16 -2.86 3.18 2.93
N ARG A 17 -1.81 3.65 3.64
CA ARG A 17 -0.63 2.83 3.95
C ARG A 17 -1.01 1.57 4.71
N LEU A 18 -1.80 1.69 5.78
CA LEU A 18 -2.27 0.56 6.58
C LEU A 18 -3.07 -0.47 5.75
N ARG A 19 -3.94 0.02 4.84
CA ARG A 19 -4.74 -0.85 3.97
C ARG A 19 -3.86 -1.59 2.95
N MET A 20 -2.94 -0.88 2.32
CA MET A 20 -2.00 -1.46 1.35
C MET A 20 -1.06 -2.47 2.00
N GLU A 21 -0.55 -2.19 3.19
CA GLU A 21 0.32 -3.11 3.92
C GLU A 21 -0.41 -4.41 4.26
N ARG A 22 -1.67 -4.34 4.72
CA ARG A 22 -2.48 -5.55 4.96
C ARG A 22 -2.75 -6.33 3.68
N ALA A 23 -3.05 -5.63 2.58
CA ALA A 23 -3.27 -6.27 1.28
C ALA A 23 -2.00 -6.98 0.80
N TRP A 24 -0.84 -6.36 0.94
CA TRP A 24 0.45 -6.95 0.61
C TRP A 24 0.76 -8.18 1.48
N GLN A 25 0.59 -8.07 2.80
CA GLN A 25 0.81 -9.21 3.71
C GLN A 25 -0.09 -10.40 3.35
N TYR A 26 -1.34 -10.13 3.00
CA TYR A 26 -2.26 -11.17 2.54
C TYR A 26 -1.81 -11.76 1.19
N ALA A 27 -1.46 -10.90 0.24
CA ALA A 27 -0.95 -11.31 -1.06
C ALA A 27 0.28 -12.23 -0.91
N CYS A 28 1.17 -11.85 -0.01
CA CYS A 28 2.40 -12.58 0.26
C CYS A 28 2.17 -13.96 0.88
N ARG A 29 1.28 -14.05 1.87
CA ARG A 29 0.92 -15.32 2.53
C ARG A 29 0.24 -16.31 1.60
N ASN A 30 -0.42 -15.82 0.56
CA ASN A 30 -1.14 -16.64 -0.41
C ASN A 30 -0.40 -16.77 -1.76
N ASN A 31 0.87 -16.35 -1.84
CA ASN A 31 1.70 -16.44 -3.04
C ASN A 31 1.12 -15.74 -4.29
N PHE A 32 0.49 -14.58 -4.13
CA PHE A 32 0.07 -13.77 -5.28
C PHE A 32 1.25 -12.97 -5.86
N ASP A 33 1.29 -12.84 -7.18
CA ASP A 33 2.34 -12.08 -7.88
C ASP A 33 2.11 -10.56 -7.84
N TRP A 34 0.86 -10.13 -7.74
CA TRP A 34 0.48 -8.73 -7.81
C TRP A 34 -0.58 -8.37 -6.79
N PHE A 35 -0.52 -7.15 -6.29
CA PHE A 35 -1.63 -6.53 -5.56
C PHE A 35 -1.88 -5.12 -6.10
N THR A 36 -3.14 -4.68 -6.07
CA THR A 36 -3.56 -3.36 -6.56
C THR A 36 -4.54 -2.72 -5.59
N THR A 37 -4.82 -1.43 -5.78
CA THR A 37 -5.80 -0.70 -4.99
C THR A 37 -6.78 0.06 -5.89
N THR A 38 -8.06 0.04 -5.54
CA THR A 38 -9.10 0.87 -6.19
C THR A 38 -9.19 2.27 -5.58
N LEU A 39 -8.34 2.58 -4.58
CA LEU A 39 -8.36 3.85 -3.88
C LEU A 39 -7.94 5.04 -4.77
N SER A 40 -7.26 4.79 -5.89
CA SER A 40 -6.76 5.81 -6.84
C SER A 40 -7.79 6.35 -7.83
N ILE A 41 -8.98 5.74 -7.92
CA ILE A 41 -9.98 6.03 -8.97
C ILE A 41 -10.84 7.29 -8.68
N SER A 42 -10.83 7.82 -7.46
CA SER A 42 -11.70 8.94 -7.09
C SER A 42 -11.10 10.31 -7.46
N PRO A 43 -11.85 11.21 -8.13
CA PRO A 43 -11.39 12.57 -8.45
C PRO A 43 -11.12 13.44 -7.21
N HIS A 44 -11.69 13.05 -6.06
CA HIS A 44 -11.46 13.71 -4.77
C HIS A 44 -10.22 13.18 -4.04
N LYS A 45 -9.49 12.22 -4.62
CA LYS A 45 -8.29 11.63 -4.01
C LYS A 45 -7.04 12.00 -4.80
N ASP A 46 -5.93 12.08 -4.07
CA ASP A 46 -4.62 12.38 -4.64
C ASP A 46 -3.97 11.06 -5.11
N SER A 47 -4.28 10.67 -6.35
CA SER A 47 -3.84 9.39 -6.94
C SER A 47 -2.31 9.30 -7.02
N GLN A 48 -1.63 10.42 -7.26
CA GLN A 48 -0.16 10.47 -7.28
C GLN A 48 0.43 10.08 -5.92
N LYS A 49 -0.11 10.62 -4.81
CA LYS A 49 0.32 10.24 -3.47
C LYS A 49 0.03 8.77 -3.15
N ILE A 50 -1.13 8.26 -3.57
CA ILE A 50 -1.50 6.85 -3.35
C ILE A 50 -0.50 5.93 -4.06
N ASN A 51 -0.15 6.23 -5.30
CA ASN A 51 0.80 5.44 -6.07
C ASN A 51 2.22 5.54 -5.49
N ALA A 52 2.62 6.71 -5.01
CA ALA A 52 3.90 6.88 -4.31
C ALA A 52 3.97 6.02 -3.04
N ILE A 53 2.91 5.97 -2.23
CA ILE A 53 2.84 5.11 -1.04
C ILE A 53 2.93 3.64 -1.43
N GLY A 54 2.25 3.21 -2.49
CA GLY A 54 2.32 1.84 -2.97
C GLY A 54 3.73 1.44 -3.42
N LEU A 55 4.42 2.33 -4.13
CA LEU A 55 5.81 2.14 -4.57
C LEU A 55 6.82 2.15 -3.40
N GLU A 56 6.62 3.02 -2.39
CA GLU A 56 7.43 3.03 -1.16
C GLU A 56 7.30 1.71 -0.42
N LEU A 57 6.06 1.23 -0.26
CA LEU A 57 5.77 -0.05 0.38
C LEU A 57 6.39 -1.22 -0.38
N ASP A 58 6.30 -1.23 -1.71
CA ASP A 58 6.90 -2.28 -2.56
C ASP A 58 8.41 -2.42 -2.31
N LYS A 59 9.12 -1.29 -2.15
CA LYS A 59 10.55 -1.28 -1.79
C LYS A 59 10.83 -1.79 -0.39
N GLU A 60 10.12 -1.27 0.62
CA GLU A 60 10.27 -1.71 2.01
C GLU A 60 9.98 -3.21 2.17
N PHE A 61 9.02 -3.71 1.40
CA PHE A 61 8.63 -5.10 1.39
C PHE A 61 9.62 -6.01 0.67
N ALA A 62 10.20 -5.57 -0.45
CA ALA A 62 11.29 -6.27 -1.10
C ALA A 62 12.48 -6.48 -0.14
N GLU A 63 12.79 -5.48 0.69
CA GLU A 63 13.80 -5.59 1.74
C GLU A 63 13.39 -6.62 2.82
N LYS A 64 12.13 -6.61 3.29
CA LYS A 64 11.64 -7.61 4.27
C LYS A 64 11.59 -9.04 3.73
N VAL A 65 11.29 -9.22 2.45
CA VAL A 65 11.34 -10.52 1.75
C VAL A 65 12.77 -11.07 1.74
N SER A 66 13.76 -10.20 1.51
CA SER A 66 15.18 -10.60 1.51
C SER A 66 15.67 -11.11 2.88
N GLN A 67 15.00 -10.71 3.98
CA GLN A 67 15.30 -11.16 5.34
C GLN A 67 14.70 -12.53 5.69
N GLY A 68 14.14 -13.25 4.72
CA GLY A 68 13.90 -14.70 4.83
C GLY A 68 12.55 -15.13 5.40
N ASN A 69 11.55 -14.23 5.48
CA ASN A 69 10.26 -14.53 6.10
C ASN A 69 9.10 -14.85 5.13
N ILE A 70 9.25 -14.55 3.83
CA ILE A 70 8.16 -14.66 2.81
C ILE A 70 8.77 -15.04 1.45
N LEU A 71 8.19 -16.02 0.74
CA LEU A 71 8.70 -16.55 -0.55
C LEU A 71 8.10 -15.88 -1.80
N SER A 72 7.24 -14.87 -1.66
CA SER A 72 6.48 -14.30 -2.76
C SER A 72 7.05 -12.96 -3.24
N ARG A 73 7.28 -12.87 -4.56
CA ARG A 73 7.66 -11.64 -5.28
C ARG A 73 6.44 -10.76 -5.58
N THR A 74 5.56 -10.56 -4.59
CA THR A 74 4.36 -9.75 -4.79
C THR A 74 4.76 -8.32 -5.11
N LYS A 75 4.33 -7.80 -6.26
CA LYS A 75 4.57 -6.44 -6.73
C LYS A 75 3.33 -5.56 -6.66
N PHE A 76 3.53 -4.27 -6.42
CA PHE A 76 2.46 -3.27 -6.50
C PHE A 76 2.11 -2.93 -7.96
N LEU A 77 0.81 -2.91 -8.27
CA LEU A 77 0.26 -2.40 -9.53
C LEU A 77 -0.52 -1.10 -9.28
N PRO A 78 -0.04 0.05 -9.79
CA PRO A 78 -0.67 1.37 -9.62
C PRO A 78 -1.97 1.54 -10.40
#